data_AF-A0A947N6J4-F1
#
_entry.id   AF-A0A947N6J4-F1
#
_cell.length_a   1.000
_cell.length_b   1.000
_cell.length_c   1.000
_cell.angle_alpha   90.00
_cell.angle_beta   90.00
_cell.angle_gamma   90.00
#
_symmetry.space_group_name_H-M   'P 1'
#
loop_
_entity.id
_entity.type
_entity.pdbx_description
1 polymer ?
#
loop_
_entity_poly.entity_id
_entity_poly.type
_entity_poly.pdbx_seq_one_letter_code
_entity_poly.pdbx_strand_id
1 'polypeptide(L)' 'GEARLDVFDITGRHVQTLARGPLSAGAHEVLFDARDLPSGVYFARLAAGEFVQTRRMLLVR' A
#
# COMPACT_ATOMS: atom_id res chain seq x y z
N GLY A 1 12.73 -5.23 10.50
CA GLY A 1 12.08 -6.53 10.18
C GLY A 1 11.67 -6.53 8.73
N GLU A 2 11.31 -7.66 8.15
CA GLU A 2 10.72 -7.65 6.81
C GLU A 2 9.33 -7.00 6.84
N ALA A 3 9.09 -6.13 5.87
CA ALA A 3 7.82 -5.45 5.69
C ALA A 3 7.42 -5.46 4.20
N ARG A 4 6.12 -5.43 3.95
CA ARG A 4 5.53 -5.33 2.60
C ARG A 4 4.36 -4.37 2.63
N LEU A 5 4.36 -3.39 1.73
CA LEU A 5 3.28 -2.44 1.51
C LEU A 5 2.70 -2.67 0.11
N ASP A 6 1.48 -3.17 0.05
CA ASP A 6 0.75 -3.41 -1.19
C ASP A 6 -0.45 -2.48 -1.34
N VAL A 7 -0.85 -2.19 -2.56
CA VAL A 7 -2.08 -1.48 -2.90
C VAL A 7 -3.03 -2.42 -3.64
N PHE A 8 -4.30 -2.39 -3.25
CA PHE A 8 -5.40 -3.13 -3.87
C PHE A 8 -6.51 -2.17 -4.29
N ASP A 9 -7.28 -2.52 -5.31
CA ASP A 9 -8.53 -1.83 -5.62
C ASP A 9 -9.71 -2.39 -4.80
N ILE A 10 -10.90 -1.81 -4.98
CA ILE A 10 -12.10 -2.20 -4.21
C ILE A 10 -12.55 -3.65 -4.44
N THR A 11 -12.15 -4.27 -5.54
CA THR A 11 -12.46 -5.69 -5.83
C THR A 11 -11.48 -6.65 -5.16
N GLY A 12 -10.43 -6.12 -4.50
CA GLY A 12 -9.35 -6.91 -3.93
C GLY A 12 -8.27 -7.28 -4.94
N ARG A 13 -8.32 -6.77 -6.18
CA ARG A 13 -7.26 -6.97 -7.17
C ARG A 13 -6.00 -6.24 -6.70
N HIS A 14 -4.87 -6.94 -6.72
CA HIS A 14 -3.56 -6.34 -6.47
C HIS A 14 -3.23 -5.35 -7.58
N VAL A 15 -2.88 -4.12 -7.19
CA VAL A 15 -2.55 -3.03 -8.11
C VAL A 15 -1.04 -2.88 -8.21
N GLN A 16 -0.36 -2.76 -7.06
CA GLN A 16 1.09 -2.55 -7.01
C GLN A 16 1.65 -2.88 -5.63
N THR A 17 2.94 -3.24 -5.55
CA THR A 17 3.71 -3.26 -4.31
C THR A 17 4.56 -1.99 -4.24
N LEU A 18 4.37 -1.17 -3.20
CA LEU A 18 5.10 0.10 -3.01
C LEU A 18 6.44 -0.10 -2.29
N ALA A 19 6.48 -1.04 -1.34
CA ALA A 19 7.69 -1.38 -0.61
C ALA A 19 7.70 -2.87 -0.26
N ARG A 20 8.88 -3.50 -0.32
CA ARG A 20 9.07 -4.89 0.10
C ARG A 20 10.51 -5.10 0.57
N GLY A 21 10.67 -5.76 1.71
CA GLY A 21 11.97 -6.22 2.20
C GLY A 21 12.27 -5.71 3.61
N PRO A 22 13.54 -5.75 4.04
CA PRO A 22 13.93 -5.33 5.37
C PRO A 22 13.79 -3.81 5.52
N LEU A 23 13.01 -3.38 6.50
CA LEU A 23 12.95 -1.98 6.94
C LEU A 23 13.46 -1.87 8.38
N SER A 24 14.30 -0.88 8.63
CA SER A 24 14.73 -0.50 9.99
C SER A 24 13.56 0.13 10.75
N ALA A 25 13.64 0.14 12.08
CA ALA A 25 12.71 0.92 12.87
C ALA A 25 12.83 2.42 12.51
N GLY A 26 11.69 3.12 12.48
CA GLY A 26 11.61 4.53 12.11
C GLY A 26 10.47 4.82 11.15
N ALA A 27 10.36 6.08 10.77
CA ALA A 27 9.44 6.51 9.72
C ALA A 27 10.04 6.23 8.34
N HIS A 28 9.20 5.75 7.43
CA HIS A 28 9.54 5.52 6.03
C HIS A 28 8.47 6.17 5.17
N GLU A 29 8.90 6.86 4.12
CA GLU A 29 8.00 7.47 3.14
C GLU A 29 8.11 6.71 1.82
N VAL A 30 6.97 6.49 1.18
CA VAL A 30 6.88 5.77 -0.09
C VAL A 30 5.93 6.53 -1.00
N LEU A 31 6.36 6.78 -2.23
CA LEU A 31 5.52 7.45 -3.23
C LEU A 31 4.57 6.43 -3.86
N PHE A 32 3.27 6.72 -3.79
CA PHE A 32 2.27 6.01 -4.59
C PHE A 32 1.91 6.86 -5.81
N ASP A 33 2.49 6.51 -6.96
CA ASP A 33 2.16 7.15 -8.23
C ASP A 33 0.88 6.54 -8.82
N ALA A 34 -0.23 7.27 -8.66
CA ALA A 34 -1.57 6.82 -9.05
C ALA A 34 -2.07 7.49 -10.35
N ARG A 35 -1.18 8.12 -11.14
CA ARG A 35 -1.58 8.92 -12.32
C ARG A 35 -2.39 8.13 -13.36
N ASP A 36 -2.01 6.87 -13.57
CA ASP A 36 -2.66 5.98 -14.56
C ASP A 36 -3.81 5.15 -13.97
N LEU A 37 -4.20 5.40 -12.71
CA LEU A 37 -5.27 4.69 -12.04
C LEU A 37 -6.60 5.45 -12.16
N PRO A 38 -7.74 4.76 -12.33
CA PRO A 38 -9.06 5.39 -12.32
C PRO A 38 -9.42 5.91 -10.93
N SER A 39 -10.20 6.98 -10.88
CA SER A 39 -10.82 7.46 -9.63
C SER A 39 -11.60 6.32 -8.97
N GLY A 40 -11.48 6.19 -7.66
CA GLY A 40 -12.07 5.08 -6.93
C GLY A 40 -11.47 4.84 -5.56
N VAL A 41 -11.93 3.78 -4.92
CA VAL A 41 -11.43 3.36 -3.61
C VAL A 41 -10.30 2.35 -3.78
N TYR A 42 -9.22 2.58 -3.04
CA TYR A 42 -8.06 1.71 -2.95
C TYR A 42 -7.75 1.38 -1.50
N PHE A 43 -6.99 0.32 -1.29
CA PHE A 43 -6.56 -0.14 0.02
C PHE A 43 -5.05 -0.34 0.03
N ALA A 44 -4.35 0.41 0.89
CA ALA A 44 -2.95 0.16 1.19
C ALA A 44 -2.86 -0.82 2.37
N ARG A 45 -2.19 -1.96 2.19
CA ARG A 45 -1.98 -2.99 3.21
C ARG A 45 -0.51 -3.11 3.55
N LEU A 46 -0.15 -2.77 4.78
CA LEU A 46 1.16 -2.99 5.37
C LEU A 46 1.15 -4.31 6.14
N ALA A 47 2.07 -5.21 5.82
CA ALA A 47 2.33 -6.45 6.56
C ALA A 47 3.78 -6.47 7.06
N ALA A 48 3.98 -6.77 8.34
CA ALA A 48 5.30 -6.89 8.98
C ALA A 48 5.26 -7.93 10.10
N GLY A 49 5.72 -9.16 9.83
CA GLY A 49 5.50 -10.31 10.72
C GLY A 49 4.00 -10.57 10.91
N GLU A 50 3.57 -10.72 12.17
CA GLU A 50 2.16 -10.89 12.55
C GLU A 50 1.33 -9.60 12.47
N PHE A 51 1.99 -8.44 12.32
CA PHE A 51 1.29 -7.16 12.21
C PHE A 51 0.78 -6.93 10.79
N VAL A 52 -0.53 -6.68 10.67
CA VAL A 52 -1.17 -6.27 9.42
C VAL A 52 -2.03 -5.04 9.68
N GLN A 53 -1.84 -4.01 8.86
CA GLN A 53 -2.65 -2.80 8.88
C GLN A 53 -3.11 -2.45 7.47
N THR A 54 -4.39 -2.13 7.35
CA THR A 54 -4.98 -1.67 6.08
C THR A 54 -5.48 -0.24 6.22
N ARG A 55 -5.21 0.60 5.24
CA ARG A 55 -5.75 1.96 5.11
C ARG A 55 -6.53 2.10 3.81
N ARG A 56 -7.77 2.60 3.92
CA ARG A 56 -8.60 2.96 2.77
C ARG A 56 -8.18 4.33 2.23
N MET A 57 -8.10 4.45 0.91
CA MET A 57 -7.76 5.67 0.19
C MET A 57 -8.85 5.94 -0.85
N LEU A 58 -9.17 7.21 -1.08
CA LEU A 58 -10.04 7.64 -2.16
C LEU A 58 -9.17 8.42 -3.16
N LEU A 59 -9.07 7.90 -4.38
CA LEU A 59 -8.46 8.61 -5.49
C LEU A 59 -9.54 9.42 -6.20
N VAL A 60 -9.38 10.74 -6.20
CA VAL A 60 -10.24 11.71 -6.90
C VAL A 60 -9.38 12.39 -7.95
N ARG A 61 -9.96 12.65 -9.12
CA ARG A 61 -9.34 13.48 -10.17
C ARG A 61 -9.82 14.91 -10.05
#